data_AF-A0A410SPF0-F1
#
_entry.id   AF-A0A410SPF0-F1
#
_cell.length_a   1.000
_cell.length_b   1.000
_cell.length_c   1.000
_cell.angle_alpha   90.00
_cell.angle_beta   90.00
_cell.angle_gamma   90.00
#
_symmetry.space_group_name_H-M   'P 1'
#
loop_
_entity.id
_entity.type
_entity.pdbx_description
1 polymer ?
#
loop_
_entity_poly.entity_id
_entity_poly.type
_entity_poly.pdbx_seq_one_letter_code
_entity_poly.pdbx_strand_id
1 'polypeptide(L)'
;FKSNIGHSQAAAGVGGVIKMALAMRHGVLPASLHIDEPTPHVEWAAGGLAPLTAARPWPDRDRPRRAAVSSFGISGTNAHVIVEQPPAVETGTPEAPGVGRPVVWTVSGHTEAALRAQLGRLRQWAEDHPGAGPADVAHTLRTARADLAHRAVVVGTDLRGLTGGLAALEEGLPSPRAVSGEAQAPDGGRVRPVFVFPGQGSQWAGMARDLFAASEPFREEMLRCAAALAPHVDWDLVEVVTSPEGGAADLLSRVDVVQPALFAVMASLTAAWRSLGVEPAAVVGHSQGEIAAAYAAGVLDLADAAALVARRSRAIADIAGGGAMASVELPAAEVRRRFGDLDGVAVAALNGPAATVVSGEAGAVRGLVARCEAEGVRARLVPVDYASHSPAVEPLRDTLLARLSGIRPSSGGTPFYSTVVAGELDGATLDAAYWYGNLR
;
A
#
# COMPACT_ATOMS: atom_id res chain seq x y z
N PHE A 1 -1.83 -49.61 1.21
CA PHE A 1 -0.83 -48.82 0.45
C PHE A 1 -0.36 -49.64 -0.73
N LYS A 2 0.48 -50.67 -0.54
CA LYS A 2 0.92 -51.52 -1.67
C LYS A 2 -0.23 -52.20 -2.40
N SER A 3 -1.25 -52.65 -1.68
CA SER A 3 -2.50 -53.18 -2.26
C SER A 3 -3.28 -52.18 -3.13
N ASN A 4 -3.00 -50.88 -3.05
CA ASN A 4 -3.73 -49.84 -3.79
C ASN A 4 -2.95 -49.34 -5.01
N ILE A 5 -1.63 -49.17 -4.88
CA ILE A 5 -0.81 -48.52 -5.92
C ILE A 5 0.43 -49.34 -6.32
N GLY A 6 0.53 -50.60 -5.87
CA GLY A 6 1.70 -51.45 -6.10
C GLY A 6 2.91 -51.10 -5.21
N HIS A 7 4.05 -51.71 -5.52
CA HIS A 7 5.31 -51.48 -4.80
C HIS A 7 6.11 -50.35 -5.45
N SER A 8 6.05 -49.14 -4.89
CA SER A 8 6.79 -47.95 -5.35
C SER A 8 8.29 -47.95 -5.01
N GLN A 9 8.90 -49.14 -4.92
CA GLN A 9 10.31 -49.36 -4.61
C GLN A 9 10.82 -48.48 -3.46
N ALA A 10 11.78 -47.59 -3.73
CA ALA A 10 12.38 -46.70 -2.74
C ALA A 10 11.37 -45.79 -2.02
N ALA A 11 10.25 -45.44 -2.67
CA ALA A 11 9.20 -44.62 -2.08
C ALA A 11 8.17 -45.41 -1.24
N ALA A 12 8.29 -46.73 -1.15
CA ALA A 12 7.29 -47.57 -0.49
C ALA A 12 7.17 -47.29 1.02
N GLY A 13 8.30 -46.98 1.68
CA GLY A 13 8.32 -46.64 3.11
C GLY A 13 7.57 -45.34 3.40
N VAL A 14 7.96 -44.25 2.75
CA VAL A 14 7.33 -42.93 2.93
C VAL A 14 5.85 -42.93 2.50
N GLY A 15 5.50 -43.71 1.47
CA GLY A 15 4.11 -43.92 1.09
C GLY A 15 3.25 -44.53 2.21
N GLY A 16 3.82 -45.48 2.97
CA GLY A 16 3.21 -46.01 4.18
C GLY A 16 3.00 -44.95 5.27
N VAL A 17 3.99 -44.07 5.45
CA VAL A 17 3.91 -42.95 6.41
C VAL A 17 2.81 -41.95 6.00
N ILE A 18 2.76 -41.56 4.72
CA ILE A 18 1.73 -40.65 4.19
C ILE A 18 0.32 -41.24 4.39
N LYS A 19 0.14 -42.54 4.10
CA LYS A 19 -1.13 -43.25 4.37
C LYS A 19 -1.54 -43.08 5.82
N MET A 20 -0.62 -43.31 6.76
CA MET A 20 -0.95 -43.28 8.18
C MET A 20 -1.18 -41.87 8.70
N ALA A 21 -0.42 -40.87 8.21
CA ALA A 21 -0.66 -39.47 8.53
C ALA A 21 -2.06 -39.00 8.08
N LEU A 22 -2.48 -39.36 6.86
CA LEU A 22 -3.83 -39.09 6.37
C LEU A 22 -4.91 -39.83 7.18
N ALA A 23 -4.68 -41.11 7.51
CA ALA A 23 -5.60 -41.89 8.33
C ALA A 23 -5.80 -41.27 9.74
N MET A 24 -4.74 -40.75 10.35
CA MET A 24 -4.82 -40.03 11.63
C MET A 24 -5.58 -38.70 11.50
N ARG A 25 -5.28 -37.92 10.45
CA ARG A 25 -5.95 -36.63 10.17
C ARG A 25 -7.45 -36.80 9.96
N HIS A 26 -7.86 -37.82 9.23
CA HIS A 26 -9.27 -38.08 8.92
C HIS A 26 -9.98 -38.96 9.95
N GLY A 27 -9.26 -39.53 10.92
CA GLY A 27 -9.84 -40.43 11.91
C GLY A 27 -10.42 -41.71 11.31
N VAL A 28 -9.89 -42.19 10.18
CA VAL A 28 -10.37 -43.36 9.45
C VAL A 28 -9.19 -44.23 9.04
N LEU A 29 -9.29 -45.53 9.31
CA LEU A 29 -8.35 -46.54 8.82
C LEU A 29 -8.85 -47.08 7.46
N PRO A 30 -8.17 -46.83 6.33
CA PRO A 30 -8.61 -47.29 5.02
C PRO A 30 -8.23 -48.74 4.75
N ALA A 31 -9.12 -49.46 4.06
CA ALA A 31 -9.00 -50.88 3.72
C ALA A 31 -7.68 -51.22 2.99
N SER A 32 -7.22 -52.45 3.19
CA SER A 32 -6.25 -53.12 2.35
C SER A 32 -7.00 -54.00 1.36
N LEU A 33 -6.64 -53.90 0.08
CA LEU A 33 -7.34 -54.57 -1.02
C LEU A 33 -6.76 -55.96 -1.26
N HIS A 34 -7.51 -56.78 -2.02
CA HIS A 34 -7.14 -58.14 -2.42
C HIS A 34 -6.99 -59.11 -1.24
N ILE A 35 -7.89 -58.98 -0.27
CA ILE A 35 -7.99 -59.86 0.90
C ILE A 35 -9.43 -60.38 0.96
N ASP A 36 -9.75 -61.29 0.04
CA ASP A 36 -11.03 -62.02 0.06
C ASP A 36 -11.02 -63.06 1.20
N GLU A 37 -9.87 -63.71 1.39
CA GLU A 37 -9.57 -64.59 2.52
C GLU A 37 -8.13 -64.31 3.02
N PRO A 38 -7.90 -64.17 4.35
CA PRO A 38 -6.55 -64.04 4.89
C PRO A 38 -5.68 -65.27 4.56
N THR A 39 -4.36 -65.07 4.36
CA THR A 39 -3.47 -66.21 4.03
C THR A 39 -3.50 -67.29 5.12
N PRO A 40 -3.59 -68.59 4.75
CA PRO A 40 -3.62 -69.68 5.71
C PRO A 40 -2.25 -69.98 6.34
N HIS A 41 -1.18 -69.32 5.87
CA HIS A 41 0.18 -69.52 6.39
C HIS A 41 0.48 -68.71 7.67
N VAL A 42 -0.53 -68.03 8.23
CA VAL A 42 -0.41 -67.21 9.44
C VAL A 42 -1.55 -67.57 10.41
N GLU A 43 -1.21 -67.80 11.68
CA GLU A 43 -2.16 -68.03 12.76
C GLU A 43 -2.78 -66.71 13.26
N TRP A 44 -3.84 -66.25 12.61
CA TRP A 44 -4.46 -64.94 12.90
C TRP A 44 -5.18 -64.89 14.26
N ALA A 45 -5.89 -65.95 14.63
CA ALA A 45 -6.79 -65.94 15.80
C ALA A 45 -6.04 -65.77 17.14
N ALA A 46 -4.81 -66.28 17.23
CA ALA A 46 -3.99 -66.20 18.45
C ALA A 46 -3.18 -64.89 18.56
N GLY A 47 -2.99 -64.15 17.45
CA GLY A 47 -1.97 -63.11 17.34
C GLY A 47 -2.40 -61.69 17.71
N GLY A 48 -3.67 -61.44 18.01
CA GLY A 48 -4.20 -60.08 18.25
C GLY A 48 -4.10 -59.15 17.04
N LEU A 49 -3.84 -59.70 15.84
CA LEU A 49 -3.70 -58.99 14.58
C LEU A 49 -4.87 -59.37 13.65
N ALA A 50 -5.43 -58.37 12.98
CA ALA A 50 -6.49 -58.57 11.99
C ALA A 50 -6.18 -57.77 10.73
N PRO A 51 -6.24 -58.39 9.53
CA PRO A 51 -6.19 -57.64 8.29
C PRO A 51 -7.34 -56.64 8.21
N LEU A 52 -7.05 -55.44 7.70
CA LEU A 52 -8.06 -54.38 7.56
C LEU A 52 -8.75 -54.52 6.21
N THR A 53 -9.77 -55.38 6.10
CA THR A 53 -10.49 -55.68 4.85
C THR A 53 -11.52 -54.63 4.45
N ALA A 54 -11.98 -53.81 5.41
CA ALA A 54 -12.91 -52.70 5.17
C ALA A 54 -12.40 -51.41 5.85
N ALA A 55 -12.77 -50.26 5.27
CA ALA A 55 -12.49 -48.98 5.90
C ALA A 55 -13.31 -48.85 7.18
N ARG A 56 -12.71 -48.33 8.25
CA ARG A 56 -13.41 -48.17 9.53
C ARG A 56 -12.95 -46.92 10.28
N PRO A 57 -13.81 -46.32 11.12
CA PRO A 57 -13.39 -45.26 12.02
C PRO A 57 -12.19 -45.72 12.85
N TRP A 58 -11.21 -44.84 13.01
CA TRP A 58 -10.12 -45.03 13.95
C TRP A 58 -10.59 -44.51 15.31
N PRO A 59 -10.88 -45.39 16.29
CA PRO A 59 -11.50 -44.98 17.54
C PRO A 59 -10.71 -43.87 18.20
N ASP A 60 -11.42 -42.82 18.59
CA ASP A 60 -10.87 -41.83 19.50
C ASP A 60 -10.82 -42.43 20.91
N ARG A 61 -9.74 -42.18 21.63
CA ARG A 61 -9.45 -42.72 22.96
C ARG A 61 -8.75 -41.62 23.75
N ASP A 62 -8.67 -41.73 25.07
CA ASP A 62 -7.89 -40.83 25.93
C ASP A 62 -6.36 -41.00 25.76
N ARG A 63 -5.90 -41.23 24.53
CA ARG A 63 -4.50 -41.35 24.11
C ARG A 63 -4.37 -41.07 22.61
N PRO A 64 -3.23 -40.51 22.17
CA PRO A 64 -3.01 -40.25 20.76
C PRO A 64 -3.01 -41.54 19.93
N ARG A 65 -3.55 -41.48 18.72
CA ARG A 65 -3.48 -42.58 17.75
C ARG A 65 -2.01 -42.84 17.39
N ARG A 66 -1.60 -44.11 17.43
CA ARG A 66 -0.25 -44.56 17.07
C ARG A 66 -0.30 -45.64 15.99
N ALA A 67 0.63 -45.59 15.05
CA ALA A 67 0.82 -46.60 14.02
C ALA A 67 2.29 -46.92 13.84
N ALA A 68 2.57 -48.09 13.29
CA ALA A 68 3.91 -48.46 12.86
C ALA A 68 3.95 -48.67 11.34
N VAL A 69 5.05 -48.26 10.72
CA VAL A 69 5.35 -48.50 9.30
C VAL A 69 6.67 -49.26 9.21
N SER A 70 6.61 -50.47 8.65
CA SER A 70 7.77 -51.32 8.41
C SER A 70 8.17 -51.33 6.94
N SER A 71 9.47 -51.31 6.66
CA SER A 71 10.04 -51.49 5.32
C SER A 71 11.24 -52.41 5.39
N PHE A 72 11.22 -53.48 4.59
CA PHE A 72 12.26 -54.52 4.59
C PHE A 72 12.89 -54.57 3.20
N GLY A 73 14.16 -54.15 3.11
CA GLY A 73 14.91 -54.11 1.86
C GLY A 73 15.43 -55.49 1.46
N ILE A 74 15.50 -55.76 0.16
CA ILE A 74 16.03 -57.02 -0.36
C ILE A 74 17.51 -57.24 -0.01
N SER A 75 18.25 -56.16 0.26
CA SER A 75 19.63 -56.21 0.77
C SER A 75 19.74 -56.64 2.25
N GLY A 76 18.62 -56.85 2.94
CA GLY A 76 18.56 -57.19 4.37
C GLY A 76 18.52 -55.99 5.31
N THR A 77 18.54 -54.75 4.80
CA THR A 77 18.36 -53.56 5.64
C THR A 77 16.89 -53.33 5.97
N ASN A 78 16.57 -53.27 7.26
CA ASN A 78 15.22 -53.14 7.78
C ASN A 78 15.03 -51.79 8.46
N ALA A 79 13.87 -51.16 8.24
CA ALA A 79 13.47 -49.94 8.92
C ALA A 79 12.06 -50.10 9.52
N HIS A 80 11.87 -49.53 10.71
CA HIS A 80 10.61 -49.52 11.43
C HIS A 80 10.40 -48.14 12.07
N VAL A 81 9.28 -47.48 11.75
CA VAL A 81 8.97 -46.13 12.24
C VAL A 81 7.64 -46.17 12.96
N ILE A 82 7.60 -45.56 14.15
CA ILE A 82 6.37 -45.32 14.90
C ILE A 82 5.92 -43.88 14.62
N VAL A 83 4.65 -43.72 14.22
CA VAL A 83 4.01 -42.43 13.95
C VAL A 83 2.93 -42.20 14.99
N GLU A 84 2.87 -40.99 15.53
CA GLU A 84 1.90 -40.58 16.53
C GLU A 84 1.09 -39.38 16.03
N GLN A 85 -0.19 -39.33 16.36
CA GLN A 85 -1.07 -38.19 16.11
C GLN A 85 -0.53 -36.95 16.82
N PRO A 86 -0.48 -35.77 16.17
CA PRO A 86 -0.04 -34.55 16.82
C PRO A 86 -0.98 -34.18 17.98
N PRO A 87 -0.50 -33.45 19.00
CA PRO A 87 -1.35 -32.88 20.03
C PRO A 87 -2.52 -32.11 19.41
N ALA A 88 -3.67 -32.12 20.07
CA ALA A 88 -4.79 -31.27 19.66
C ALA A 88 -4.34 -29.81 19.72
N VAL A 89 -4.42 -29.12 18.58
CA VAL A 89 -4.22 -27.68 18.54
C VAL A 89 -5.55 -27.09 18.97
N GLU A 90 -5.57 -26.41 20.12
CA GLU A 90 -6.69 -25.55 20.48
C GLU A 90 -6.78 -24.44 19.44
N THR A 91 -7.64 -24.64 18.44
CA THR A 91 -8.05 -23.54 17.58
C THR A 91 -8.88 -22.63 18.48
N GLY A 92 -8.27 -21.54 18.96
CA GLY A 92 -8.99 -20.52 19.71
C GLY A 92 -10.27 -20.13 18.96
N THR A 93 -11.29 -19.69 19.70
CA THR A 93 -12.46 -19.06 19.07
C THR A 93 -11.95 -18.04 18.06
N PRO A 94 -12.30 -18.14 16.77
CA PRO A 94 -11.88 -17.16 15.79
C PRO A 94 -12.30 -15.80 16.32
N GLU A 95 -11.34 -14.92 16.60
CA GLU A 95 -11.64 -13.52 16.76
C GLU A 95 -12.42 -13.14 15.51
N ALA A 96 -13.62 -12.58 15.66
CA ALA A 96 -14.46 -12.28 14.51
C ALA A 96 -13.57 -11.51 13.52
N PRO A 97 -13.29 -12.06 12.32
CA PRO A 97 -12.50 -11.33 11.34
C PRO A 97 -13.15 -9.96 11.20
N GLY A 98 -12.37 -8.90 11.03
CA GLY A 98 -12.96 -7.59 10.72
C GLY A 98 -13.80 -7.71 9.45
N VAL A 99 -15.09 -8.05 9.59
CA VAL A 99 -15.97 -8.40 8.49
C VAL A 99 -16.09 -7.14 7.63
N GLY A 100 -15.78 -7.26 6.35
CA GLY A 100 -15.78 -6.11 5.44
C GLY A 100 -14.49 -5.28 5.44
N ARG A 101 -13.45 -5.62 6.21
CA ARG A 101 -12.13 -4.98 6.05
C ARG A 101 -11.46 -5.49 4.76
N PRO A 102 -10.85 -4.60 3.95
CA PRO A 102 -10.09 -5.02 2.79
C PRO A 102 -8.92 -5.94 3.18
N VAL A 103 -8.77 -7.05 2.46
CA VAL A 103 -7.62 -7.95 2.51
C VAL A 103 -6.93 -7.99 1.15
N VAL A 104 -5.65 -8.34 1.18
CA VAL A 104 -4.78 -8.38 0.00
C VAL A 104 -4.33 -9.82 -0.24
N TRP A 105 -4.78 -10.43 -1.33
CA TRP A 105 -4.29 -11.73 -1.79
C TRP A 105 -3.10 -11.53 -2.71
N THR A 106 -1.96 -12.11 -2.32
CA THR A 106 -0.73 -12.08 -3.12
C THR A 106 -0.50 -13.44 -3.75
N VAL A 107 -0.23 -13.46 -5.05
CA VAL A 107 0.01 -14.69 -5.81
C VAL A 107 1.26 -14.51 -6.64
N SER A 108 2.11 -15.53 -6.71
CA SER A 108 3.36 -15.46 -7.45
C SER A 108 3.63 -16.73 -8.27
N GLY A 109 4.40 -16.56 -9.35
CA GLY A 109 4.89 -17.62 -10.23
C GLY A 109 6.29 -17.31 -10.74
N HIS A 110 7.09 -18.35 -11.00
CA HIS A 110 8.43 -18.17 -11.57
C HIS A 110 8.41 -17.91 -13.09
N THR A 111 7.25 -18.07 -13.72
CA THR A 111 6.92 -17.65 -15.09
C THR A 111 5.50 -17.08 -15.12
N GLU A 112 5.15 -16.33 -16.16
CA GLU A 112 3.76 -15.85 -16.35
C GLU A 112 2.76 -17.01 -16.40
N ALA A 113 3.10 -18.10 -17.10
CA ALA A 113 2.26 -19.29 -17.17
C ALA A 113 2.06 -19.96 -15.79
N ALA A 114 3.12 -20.01 -14.97
CA ALA A 114 3.03 -20.54 -13.62
C ALA A 114 2.17 -19.65 -12.71
N LEU A 115 2.24 -18.32 -12.87
CA LEU A 115 1.37 -17.38 -12.16
C LEU A 115 -0.09 -17.63 -12.56
N ARG A 116 -0.41 -17.68 -13.86
CA ARG A 116 -1.76 -17.93 -14.36
C ARG A 116 -2.34 -19.25 -13.84
N ALA A 117 -1.54 -20.31 -13.85
CA ALA A 117 -1.95 -21.60 -13.30
C ALA A 117 -2.19 -21.54 -11.77
N GLN A 118 -1.41 -20.73 -11.03
CA GLN A 118 -1.59 -20.56 -9.60
C GLN A 118 -2.85 -19.73 -9.26
N LEU A 119 -3.17 -18.71 -10.06
CA LEU A 119 -4.43 -17.96 -9.94
C LEU A 119 -5.63 -18.92 -10.06
N GLY A 120 -5.65 -19.75 -11.11
CA GLY A 120 -6.72 -20.72 -11.34
C GLY A 120 -6.87 -21.75 -10.21
N ARG A 121 -5.75 -22.24 -9.68
CA ARG A 121 -5.77 -23.15 -8.52
C ARG A 121 -6.31 -22.48 -7.27
N LEU A 122 -5.92 -21.23 -6.99
CA LEU A 122 -6.40 -20.49 -5.83
C LEU A 122 -7.90 -20.17 -5.97
N ARG A 123 -8.34 -19.78 -7.17
CA ARG A 123 -9.74 -19.51 -7.46
C ARG A 123 -10.61 -20.75 -7.26
N GLN A 124 -10.25 -21.87 -7.89
CA GLN A 124 -10.96 -23.14 -7.71
C GLN A 124 -10.97 -23.57 -6.25
N TRP A 125 -9.83 -23.48 -5.56
CA TRP A 125 -9.77 -23.82 -4.14
C TRP A 125 -10.71 -22.96 -3.29
N ALA A 126 -10.79 -21.65 -3.55
CA ALA A 126 -11.70 -20.76 -2.83
C ALA A 126 -13.18 -21.06 -3.13
N GLU A 127 -13.51 -21.46 -4.36
CA GLU A 127 -14.86 -21.90 -4.75
C GLU A 127 -15.26 -23.20 -4.05
N ASP A 128 -14.32 -24.14 -3.90
CA ASP A 128 -14.53 -25.41 -3.19
C ASP A 128 -14.61 -25.24 -1.66
N HIS A 129 -14.17 -24.09 -1.13
CA HIS A 129 -14.10 -23.80 0.31
C HIS A 129 -14.78 -22.47 0.67
N PRO A 130 -16.11 -22.32 0.46
CA PRO A 130 -16.82 -21.05 0.67
C PRO A 130 -16.83 -20.58 2.13
N GLY A 131 -16.50 -21.45 3.09
CA GLY A 131 -16.35 -21.10 4.51
C GLY A 131 -14.96 -20.61 4.91
N ALA A 132 -14.00 -20.52 3.98
CA ALA A 132 -12.66 -20.05 4.29
C ALA A 132 -12.64 -18.54 4.60
N GLY A 133 -11.94 -18.15 5.67
CA GLY A 133 -11.74 -16.74 6.01
C GLY A 133 -10.81 -16.04 5.00
N PRO A 134 -11.24 -14.96 4.31
CA PRO A 134 -10.38 -14.24 3.37
C PRO A 134 -9.05 -13.76 3.95
N ALA A 135 -9.05 -13.37 5.24
CA ALA A 135 -7.87 -12.93 5.96
C ALA A 135 -6.87 -14.06 6.23
N ASP A 136 -7.35 -15.27 6.57
CA ASP A 136 -6.49 -16.43 6.80
C ASP A 136 -5.81 -16.88 5.50
N VAL A 137 -6.54 -16.78 4.39
CA VAL A 137 -5.98 -17.01 3.05
C VAL A 137 -4.91 -15.97 2.73
N ALA A 138 -5.20 -14.68 2.95
CA ALA A 138 -4.24 -13.60 2.74
C ALA A 138 -2.96 -13.80 3.58
N HIS A 139 -3.12 -14.14 4.87
CA HIS A 139 -2.01 -14.43 5.77
C HIS A 139 -1.17 -15.61 5.24
N THR A 140 -1.82 -16.73 4.89
CA THR A 140 -1.14 -17.92 4.37
C THR A 140 -0.40 -17.64 3.06
N LEU A 141 -1.01 -16.88 2.15
CA LEU A 141 -0.38 -16.47 0.91
C LEU A 141 0.88 -15.64 1.16
N ARG A 142 0.86 -14.78 2.18
CA ARG A 142 2.00 -13.92 2.51
C ARG A 142 3.11 -14.64 3.28
N THR A 143 2.78 -15.52 4.23
CA THR A 143 3.74 -16.08 5.19
C THR A 143 4.21 -17.48 4.84
N ALA A 144 3.44 -18.24 4.06
CA ALA A 144 3.71 -19.64 3.74
C ALA A 144 3.98 -19.91 2.26
N ARG A 145 4.22 -18.86 1.45
CA ARG A 145 4.58 -18.96 0.02
C ARG A 145 5.81 -18.12 -0.28
N ALA A 146 6.55 -18.54 -1.31
CA ALA A 146 7.69 -17.79 -1.80
C ALA A 146 7.27 -16.58 -2.64
N ASP A 147 8.04 -15.50 -2.59
CA ASP A 147 7.84 -14.30 -3.41
C ASP A 147 8.59 -14.42 -4.74
N LEU A 148 7.94 -14.99 -5.76
CA LEU A 148 8.53 -15.21 -7.09
C LEU A 148 8.44 -13.97 -8.00
N ALA A 149 9.06 -14.04 -9.19
CA ALA A 149 9.24 -12.89 -10.09
C ALA A 149 7.93 -12.36 -10.69
N HIS A 150 7.05 -13.23 -11.20
CA HIS A 150 5.75 -12.82 -11.71
C HIS A 150 4.76 -12.79 -10.55
N ARG A 151 4.14 -11.63 -10.31
CA ARG A 151 3.30 -11.38 -9.14
C ARG A 151 1.94 -10.87 -9.57
N ALA A 152 0.93 -11.22 -8.79
CA ALA A 152 -0.38 -10.60 -8.85
C ALA A 152 -0.88 -10.28 -7.45
N VAL A 153 -1.65 -9.20 -7.38
CA VAL A 153 -2.28 -8.71 -6.15
C VAL A 153 -3.75 -8.53 -6.43
N VAL A 154 -4.60 -9.06 -5.55
CA VAL A 154 -6.05 -8.85 -5.57
C VAL A 154 -6.50 -8.29 -4.24
N VAL A 155 -7.30 -7.21 -4.27
CA VAL A 155 -7.84 -6.55 -3.08
C VAL A 155 -9.35 -6.76 -3.03
N GLY A 156 -9.86 -7.20 -1.88
CA GLY A 156 -11.29 -7.43 -1.69
C GLY A 156 -11.66 -7.59 -0.23
N THR A 157 -12.95 -7.56 0.05
CA THR A 157 -13.52 -7.65 1.41
C THR A 157 -14.15 -9.00 1.70
N ASP A 158 -14.37 -9.81 0.66
CA ASP A 158 -15.02 -11.11 0.70
C ASP A 158 -14.45 -12.03 -0.40
N LEU A 159 -14.73 -13.33 -0.29
CA LEU A 159 -14.26 -14.34 -1.25
C LEU A 159 -14.74 -14.05 -2.67
N ARG A 160 -15.96 -13.55 -2.85
CA ARG A 160 -16.54 -13.31 -4.18
C ARG A 160 -15.79 -12.21 -4.93
N GLY A 161 -15.47 -11.11 -4.26
CA GLY A 161 -14.69 -10.02 -4.83
C GLY A 161 -13.26 -10.45 -5.16
N LEU A 162 -12.67 -11.29 -4.30
CA LEU A 162 -11.31 -11.80 -4.47
C LEU A 162 -11.23 -12.81 -5.63
N THR A 163 -12.15 -13.78 -5.72
CA THR A 163 -12.18 -14.72 -6.85
C THR A 163 -12.52 -14.04 -8.17
N GLY A 164 -13.38 -13.02 -8.17
CA GLY A 164 -13.63 -12.19 -9.35
C GLY A 164 -12.38 -11.44 -9.84
N GLY A 165 -11.55 -10.95 -8.92
CA GLY A 165 -10.26 -10.34 -9.27
C GLY A 165 -9.23 -11.35 -9.80
N LEU A 166 -9.20 -12.57 -9.26
CA LEU A 166 -8.36 -13.66 -9.80
C LEU A 166 -8.78 -14.02 -11.23
N ALA A 167 -10.09 -14.15 -11.49
CA ALA A 167 -10.62 -14.44 -12.83
C ALA A 167 -10.25 -13.35 -13.85
N ALA A 168 -10.37 -12.07 -13.49
CA ALA A 168 -9.96 -10.96 -14.36
C ALA A 168 -8.48 -11.05 -14.76
N LEU A 169 -7.59 -11.39 -13.80
CA LEU A 169 -6.17 -11.59 -14.08
C LEU A 169 -5.89 -12.83 -14.95
N GLU A 170 -6.64 -13.92 -14.74
CA GLU A 170 -6.56 -15.12 -15.57
C GLU A 170 -6.94 -14.85 -17.04
N GLU A 171 -7.89 -13.94 -17.27
CA GLU A 171 -8.37 -13.55 -18.60
C GLU A 171 -7.57 -12.39 -19.22
N GLY A 172 -6.68 -11.76 -18.45
CA GLY A 172 -5.94 -10.56 -18.89
C GLY A 172 -6.81 -9.31 -19.00
N LEU A 173 -7.91 -9.26 -18.26
CA LEU A 173 -8.84 -8.14 -18.24
C LEU A 173 -8.43 -7.08 -17.21
N PRO A 174 -8.56 -5.77 -17.53
CA PRO A 174 -8.36 -4.72 -16.55
C PRO A 174 -9.33 -4.87 -15.36
N SER A 175 -8.83 -4.66 -14.15
CA SER A 175 -9.64 -4.65 -12.94
C SER A 175 -9.16 -3.56 -11.98
N PRO A 176 -10.06 -2.77 -11.38
CA PRO A 176 -9.69 -1.80 -10.35
C PRO A 176 -9.24 -2.47 -9.04
N ARG A 177 -9.44 -3.78 -8.90
CA ARG A 177 -9.16 -4.56 -7.68
C ARG A 177 -8.02 -5.54 -7.86
N ALA A 178 -7.46 -5.65 -9.05
CA ALA A 178 -6.44 -6.64 -9.34
C ALA A 178 -5.38 -6.10 -10.30
N VAL A 179 -4.12 -6.39 -10.00
CA VAL A 179 -2.97 -5.99 -10.82
C VAL A 179 -1.97 -7.13 -10.86
N SER A 180 -1.33 -7.34 -12.00
CA SER A 180 -0.19 -8.24 -12.16
C SER A 180 1.00 -7.50 -12.75
N GLY A 181 2.19 -8.04 -12.52
CA GLY A 181 3.43 -7.51 -13.04
C GLY A 181 4.61 -8.43 -12.77
N GLU A 182 5.76 -8.08 -13.33
CA GLU A 182 7.02 -8.77 -13.10
C GLU A 182 7.91 -7.91 -12.21
N ALA A 183 8.49 -8.52 -11.18
CA ALA A 183 9.41 -7.85 -10.29
C ALA A 183 10.73 -7.58 -11.03
N GLN A 184 10.96 -6.32 -11.40
CA GLN A 184 12.24 -5.85 -11.91
C GLN A 184 13.15 -5.49 -10.73
N ALA A 185 13.82 -6.50 -10.15
CA ALA A 185 14.87 -6.27 -9.17
C ALA A 185 16.22 -6.61 -9.83
N PRO A 186 17.04 -5.61 -10.19
CA PRO A 186 18.28 -5.84 -10.93
C PRO A 186 19.24 -6.84 -10.26
N ASP A 187 19.25 -6.96 -8.93
CA ASP A 187 20.16 -7.87 -8.20
C ASP A 187 19.54 -8.44 -6.91
N GLY A 188 18.23 -8.74 -6.92
CA GLY A 188 17.54 -9.27 -5.73
C GLY A 188 17.35 -8.27 -4.57
N GLY A 189 17.71 -6.99 -4.77
CA GLY A 189 17.45 -5.90 -3.82
C GLY A 189 16.00 -5.42 -3.82
N ARG A 190 15.52 -4.87 -2.70
CA ARG A 190 14.22 -4.18 -2.61
C ARG A 190 14.32 -2.82 -3.31
N VAL A 191 13.56 -2.61 -4.38
CA VAL A 191 13.33 -1.28 -4.93
C VAL A 191 12.48 -0.49 -3.93
N ARG A 192 13.03 0.61 -3.42
CA ARG A 192 12.30 1.55 -2.55
C ARG A 192 11.65 2.65 -3.42
N PRO A 193 10.40 3.04 -3.15
CA PRO A 193 9.72 4.06 -3.95
C PRO A 193 10.27 5.47 -3.66
N VAL A 194 9.99 6.41 -4.55
CA VAL A 194 10.09 7.85 -4.24
C VAL A 194 8.74 8.31 -3.71
N PHE A 195 8.72 9.01 -2.58
CA PHE A 195 7.50 9.65 -2.12
C PHE A 195 7.39 11.05 -2.73
N VAL A 196 6.27 11.31 -3.40
CA VAL A 196 5.99 12.57 -4.09
C VAL A 196 4.86 13.29 -3.36
N PHE A 197 5.14 14.50 -2.89
CA PHE A 197 4.25 15.32 -2.07
C PHE A 197 3.68 16.47 -2.90
N PRO A 198 2.43 16.38 -3.38
CA PRO A 198 1.86 17.43 -4.24
C PRO A 198 1.61 18.74 -3.49
N GLY A 199 1.41 19.81 -4.28
CA GLY A 199 0.98 21.10 -3.77
C GLY A 199 -0.53 21.16 -3.49
N GLN A 200 -1.08 22.37 -3.49
CA GLN A 200 -2.52 22.60 -3.37
C GLN A 200 -3.27 22.15 -4.64
N GLY A 201 -4.49 21.63 -4.47
CA GLY A 201 -5.37 21.20 -5.57
C GLY A 201 -5.89 19.77 -5.45
N SER A 202 -5.33 18.96 -4.55
CA SER A 202 -5.75 17.57 -4.31
C SER A 202 -6.79 17.41 -3.20
N GLN A 203 -7.20 18.50 -2.54
CA GLN A 203 -8.17 18.47 -1.45
C GLN A 203 -9.59 18.17 -1.95
N TRP A 204 -10.37 17.48 -1.11
CA TRP A 204 -11.79 17.23 -1.29
C TRP A 204 -12.47 17.02 0.06
N ALA A 205 -13.78 17.22 0.14
CA ALA A 205 -14.52 17.12 1.40
C ALA A 205 -14.51 15.68 1.95
N GLY A 206 -14.12 15.51 3.22
CA GLY A 206 -14.03 14.19 3.85
C GLY A 206 -12.79 13.37 3.46
N MET A 207 -11.76 14.02 2.90
CA MET A 207 -10.58 13.34 2.34
C MET A 207 -9.82 12.41 3.31
N ALA A 208 -9.99 12.58 4.62
CA ALA A 208 -9.35 11.76 5.63
C ALA A 208 -10.31 10.83 6.39
N ARG A 209 -11.63 10.93 6.16
CA ARG A 209 -12.68 10.31 7.00
C ARG A 209 -12.47 8.80 7.19
N ASP A 210 -12.36 8.07 6.10
CA ASP A 210 -12.35 6.60 6.15
C ASP A 210 -11.03 6.07 6.71
N LEU A 211 -9.89 6.70 6.38
CA LEU A 211 -8.58 6.32 6.92
C LEU A 211 -8.44 6.68 8.39
N PHE A 212 -8.99 7.81 8.83
CA PHE A 212 -9.02 8.18 10.24
C PHE A 212 -9.77 7.13 11.08
N ALA A 213 -10.88 6.59 10.55
CA ALA A 213 -11.64 5.52 11.21
C ALA A 213 -10.90 4.16 11.15
N ALA A 214 -10.35 3.78 10.00
CA ALA A 214 -9.91 2.41 9.73
C ALA A 214 -8.41 2.14 9.96
N SER A 215 -7.55 3.16 9.96
CA SER A 215 -6.10 3.05 10.04
C SER A 215 -5.55 3.74 11.28
N GLU A 216 -5.03 2.96 12.21
CA GLU A 216 -4.43 3.47 13.45
C GLU A 216 -3.19 4.35 13.21
N PRO A 217 -2.18 3.95 12.40
CA PRO A 217 -1.02 4.79 12.14
C PRO A 217 -1.37 6.13 11.47
N PHE A 218 -2.39 6.14 10.61
CA PHE A 218 -2.89 7.38 10.00
C PHE A 218 -3.55 8.27 11.05
N ARG A 219 -4.44 7.70 11.87
CA ARG A 219 -5.18 8.44 12.90
C ARG A 219 -4.25 9.04 13.96
N GLU A 220 -3.28 8.27 14.44
CA GLU A 220 -2.31 8.74 15.43
C GLU A 220 -1.50 9.93 14.90
N GLU A 221 -1.01 9.84 13.66
CA GLU A 221 -0.26 10.93 13.04
C GLU A 221 -1.15 12.16 12.80
N MET A 222 -2.40 11.98 12.36
CA MET A 222 -3.35 13.08 12.19
C MET A 222 -3.60 13.83 13.50
N LEU A 223 -3.76 13.10 14.61
CA LEU A 223 -3.94 13.70 15.95
C LEU A 223 -2.67 14.42 16.42
N ARG A 224 -1.47 13.90 16.12
CA ARG A 224 -0.21 14.60 16.39
C ARG A 224 -0.10 15.88 15.58
N CYS A 225 -0.45 15.87 14.30
CA CYS A 225 -0.52 17.07 13.46
C CYS A 225 -1.53 18.07 14.00
N ALA A 226 -2.72 17.63 14.44
CA ALA A 226 -3.74 18.49 15.04
C ALA A 226 -3.19 19.21 16.28
N ALA A 227 -2.53 18.48 17.18
CA ALA A 227 -1.92 19.05 18.37
C ALA A 227 -0.79 20.05 18.04
N ALA A 228 0.03 19.76 17.04
CA ALA A 228 1.12 20.64 16.60
C ALA A 228 0.62 21.91 15.88
N LEU A 229 -0.51 21.82 15.16
CA LEU A 229 -1.11 22.95 14.46
C LEU A 229 -1.96 23.84 15.36
N ALA A 230 -2.55 23.30 16.43
CA ALA A 230 -3.46 24.02 17.32
C ALA A 230 -2.95 25.39 17.81
N PRO A 231 -1.65 25.60 18.14
CA PRO A 231 -1.15 26.93 18.52
C PRO A 231 -1.10 27.97 17.39
N HIS A 232 -1.33 27.55 16.14
CA HIS A 232 -1.14 28.36 14.93
C HIS A 232 -2.42 28.61 14.15
N VAL A 233 -3.51 27.92 14.48
CA VAL A 233 -4.78 27.95 13.75
C VAL A 233 -5.97 28.20 14.70
N ASP A 234 -7.10 28.65 14.15
CA ASP A 234 -8.35 28.94 14.87
C ASP A 234 -9.49 27.96 14.51
N TRP A 235 -9.16 26.83 13.87
CA TRP A 235 -10.08 25.81 13.39
C TRP A 235 -9.64 24.40 13.83
N ASP A 236 -10.58 23.45 13.87
CA ASP A 236 -10.30 22.06 14.22
C ASP A 236 -9.86 21.26 12.98
N LEU A 237 -8.63 20.74 13.02
CA LEU A 237 -8.07 19.97 11.90
C LEU A 237 -8.87 18.72 11.58
N VAL A 238 -9.23 17.95 12.59
CA VAL A 238 -9.91 16.66 12.40
C VAL A 238 -11.31 16.90 11.85
N GLU A 239 -12.02 17.91 12.36
CA GLU A 239 -13.34 18.29 11.85
C GLU A 239 -13.27 18.70 10.38
N VAL A 240 -12.31 19.55 10.00
CA VAL A 240 -12.13 20.03 8.62
C VAL A 240 -11.87 18.88 7.64
N VAL A 241 -10.98 17.93 7.97
CA VAL A 241 -10.58 16.86 7.02
C VAL A 241 -11.53 15.67 6.98
N THR A 242 -12.43 15.53 7.96
CA THR A 242 -13.38 14.40 8.05
C THR A 242 -14.83 14.78 7.71
N SER A 243 -15.17 16.08 7.75
CA SER A 243 -16.52 16.56 7.45
C SER A 243 -16.89 16.37 5.97
N PRO A 244 -18.17 16.06 5.66
CA PRO A 244 -18.70 16.11 4.30
C PRO A 244 -18.85 17.57 3.82
N GLU A 245 -19.25 17.74 2.55
CA GLU A 245 -19.62 19.05 1.98
C GLU A 245 -20.76 19.71 2.78
N GLY A 246 -20.72 21.04 2.91
CA GLY A 246 -21.72 21.80 3.68
C GLY A 246 -21.49 21.81 5.19
N GLY A 247 -20.31 21.35 5.63
CA GLY A 247 -19.83 21.42 7.02
C GLY A 247 -18.47 22.12 7.12
N ALA A 248 -17.63 21.71 8.08
CA ALA A 248 -16.29 22.30 8.26
C ALA A 248 -15.38 22.14 7.03
N ALA A 249 -15.69 21.21 6.11
CA ALA A 249 -14.94 21.03 4.87
C ALA A 249 -14.97 22.27 3.95
N ASP A 250 -15.98 23.15 4.07
CA ASP A 250 -16.08 24.37 3.26
C ASP A 250 -14.91 25.34 3.56
N LEU A 251 -14.29 25.22 4.75
CA LEU A 251 -13.09 25.96 5.12
C LEU A 251 -11.87 25.60 4.25
N LEU A 252 -11.85 24.44 3.58
CA LEU A 252 -10.78 24.05 2.65
C LEU A 252 -10.65 24.95 1.41
N SER A 253 -11.58 25.90 1.22
CA SER A 253 -11.44 26.97 0.21
C SER A 253 -10.44 28.05 0.62
N ARG A 254 -10.16 28.21 1.92
CA ARG A 254 -9.19 29.18 2.46
C ARG A 254 -7.77 28.64 2.40
N VAL A 255 -6.84 29.43 1.87
CA VAL A 255 -5.42 29.03 1.75
C VAL A 255 -4.77 28.72 3.09
N ASP A 256 -5.12 29.47 4.13
CA ASP A 256 -4.60 29.31 5.49
C ASP A 256 -5.12 28.06 6.19
N VAL A 257 -6.18 27.43 5.66
CA VAL A 257 -6.74 26.16 6.12
C VAL A 257 -6.24 24.99 5.27
N VAL A 258 -6.31 25.12 3.94
CA VAL A 258 -6.05 24.00 3.01
C VAL A 258 -4.59 23.55 3.02
N GLN A 259 -3.62 24.45 3.14
CA GLN A 259 -2.21 24.06 3.14
C GLN A 259 -1.83 23.27 4.40
N PRO A 260 -2.16 23.73 5.64
CA PRO A 260 -1.92 22.92 6.83
C PRO A 260 -2.70 21.60 6.84
N ALA A 261 -3.95 21.59 6.35
CA ALA A 261 -4.74 20.37 6.24
C ALA A 261 -4.11 19.34 5.28
N LEU A 262 -3.65 19.78 4.11
CA LEU A 262 -2.95 18.92 3.15
C LEU A 262 -1.61 18.40 3.72
N PHE A 263 -0.85 19.24 4.42
CA PHE A 263 0.35 18.80 5.14
C PHE A 263 0.04 17.64 6.09
N ALA A 264 -0.99 17.80 6.94
CA ALA A 264 -1.37 16.77 7.91
C ALA A 264 -1.83 15.46 7.25
N VAL A 265 -2.60 15.54 6.15
CA VAL A 265 -2.99 14.37 5.36
C VAL A 265 -1.76 13.66 4.77
N MET A 266 -0.84 14.41 4.14
CA MET A 266 0.37 13.84 3.57
C MET A 266 1.31 13.22 4.62
N ALA A 267 1.46 13.85 5.78
CA ALA A 267 2.17 13.30 6.93
C ALA A 267 1.53 11.99 7.42
N SER A 268 0.21 11.98 7.55
CA SER A 268 -0.55 10.80 8.00
C SER A 268 -0.51 9.64 7.01
N LEU A 269 -0.55 9.93 5.70
CA LEU A 269 -0.33 8.93 4.65
C LEU A 269 1.10 8.37 4.69
N THR A 270 2.10 9.22 4.98
CA THR A 270 3.50 8.79 5.15
C THR A 270 3.63 7.81 6.32
N ALA A 271 3.01 8.13 7.46
CA ALA A 271 2.98 7.23 8.62
C ALA A 271 2.29 5.89 8.30
N ALA A 272 1.17 5.91 7.57
CA ALA A 272 0.49 4.71 7.12
C ALA A 272 1.38 3.83 6.22
N TRP A 273 2.08 4.41 5.25
CA TRP A 273 3.00 3.66 4.39
C TRP A 273 4.18 3.05 5.17
N ARG A 274 4.78 3.82 6.09
CA ARG A 274 5.87 3.34 6.94
C ARG A 274 5.45 2.20 7.85
N SER A 275 4.23 2.24 8.38
CA SER A 275 3.68 1.14 9.20
C SER A 275 3.59 -0.20 8.45
N LEU A 276 3.52 -0.15 7.11
CA LEU A 276 3.53 -1.32 6.23
C LEU A 276 4.96 -1.71 5.77
N GLY A 277 5.99 -1.07 6.31
CA GLY A 277 7.39 -1.30 5.97
C GLY A 277 7.81 -0.74 4.60
N VAL A 278 7.08 0.26 4.09
CA VAL A 278 7.42 0.99 2.86
C VAL A 278 8.15 2.28 3.23
N GLU A 279 9.47 2.25 3.08
CA GLU A 279 10.33 3.42 3.28
C GLU A 279 10.73 4.05 1.94
N PRO A 280 10.71 5.39 1.82
CA PRO A 280 11.14 6.07 0.61
C PRO A 280 12.66 5.92 0.37
N ALA A 281 13.06 5.78 -0.89
CA ALA A 281 14.44 5.99 -1.33
C ALA A 281 14.82 7.47 -1.37
N ALA A 282 13.85 8.31 -1.67
CA ALA A 282 13.97 9.75 -1.78
C ALA A 282 12.59 10.41 -1.61
N VAL A 283 12.58 11.70 -1.33
CA VAL A 283 11.37 12.52 -1.31
C VAL A 283 11.48 13.68 -2.31
N VAL A 284 10.35 14.04 -2.92
CA VAL A 284 10.18 15.22 -3.77
C VAL A 284 8.88 15.89 -3.38
N GLY A 285 8.88 17.21 -3.21
CA GLY A 285 7.64 17.96 -2.98
C GLY A 285 7.41 19.00 -4.07
N HIS A 286 6.16 19.33 -4.35
CA HIS A 286 5.79 20.39 -5.29
C HIS A 286 5.29 21.61 -4.52
N SER A 287 6.02 22.74 -4.61
CA SER A 287 5.69 23.98 -3.90
C SER A 287 5.59 23.74 -2.38
N GLN A 288 4.47 24.08 -1.73
CA GLN A 288 4.25 23.81 -0.30
C GLN A 288 4.43 22.32 0.06
N GLY A 289 4.21 21.39 -0.90
CA GLY A 289 4.39 19.95 -0.67
C GLY A 289 5.81 19.59 -0.23
N GLU A 290 6.80 20.45 -0.53
CA GLU A 290 8.16 20.28 0.00
C GLU A 290 8.22 20.33 1.54
N ILE A 291 7.28 20.99 2.21
CA ILE A 291 7.21 21.02 3.68
C ILE A 291 6.90 19.62 4.21
N ALA A 292 5.93 18.92 3.59
CA ALA A 292 5.61 17.54 3.92
C ALA A 292 6.76 16.59 3.54
N ALA A 293 7.44 16.84 2.41
CA ALA A 293 8.62 16.08 2.03
C ALA A 293 9.77 16.25 3.04
N ALA A 294 10.05 17.48 3.49
CA ALA A 294 11.06 17.78 4.49
C ALA A 294 10.75 17.11 5.83
N TYR A 295 9.49 17.15 6.28
CA TYR A 295 9.04 16.40 7.45
C TYR A 295 9.22 14.89 7.28
N ALA A 296 8.80 14.34 6.14
CA ALA A 296 8.93 12.91 5.85
C ALA A 296 10.40 12.45 5.80
N ALA A 297 11.31 13.31 5.33
CA ALA A 297 12.75 13.06 5.31
C ALA A 297 13.44 13.26 6.67
N GLY A 298 12.73 13.76 7.69
CA GLY A 298 13.30 14.09 9.00
C GLY A 298 14.13 15.36 9.00
N VAL A 299 14.00 16.21 7.97
CA VAL A 299 14.67 17.52 7.89
C VAL A 299 14.04 18.50 8.86
N LEU A 300 12.71 18.51 8.94
CA LEU A 300 11.95 19.29 9.92
C LEU A 300 11.31 18.33 10.92
N ASP A 301 11.29 18.71 12.21
CA ASP A 301 10.41 18.03 13.16
C ASP A 301 8.94 18.46 12.94
N LEU A 302 8.01 17.78 13.62
CA LEU A 302 6.59 18.04 13.44
C LEU A 302 6.18 19.46 13.88
N ALA A 303 6.82 20.00 14.93
CA ALA A 303 6.48 21.31 15.46
C ALA A 303 6.92 22.41 14.48
N ASP A 304 8.14 22.30 13.95
CA ASP A 304 8.67 23.23 12.96
C ASP A 304 7.92 23.13 11.63
N ALA A 305 7.58 21.92 11.16
CA ALA A 305 6.81 21.75 9.94
C ALA A 305 5.39 22.32 10.07
N ALA A 306 4.72 22.09 11.20
CA ALA A 306 3.39 22.65 11.50
C ALA A 306 3.43 24.18 11.61
N ALA A 307 4.41 24.73 12.32
CA ALA A 307 4.63 26.17 12.41
C ALA A 307 4.88 26.80 11.04
N LEU A 308 5.74 26.18 10.23
CA LEU A 308 6.10 26.67 8.91
C LEU A 308 4.90 26.70 7.97
N VAL A 309 4.16 25.59 7.83
CA VAL A 309 3.01 25.53 6.91
C VAL A 309 1.92 26.52 7.32
N ALA A 310 1.62 26.65 8.62
CA ALA A 310 0.60 27.56 9.12
C ALA A 310 1.00 29.03 8.99
N ARG A 311 2.25 29.37 9.30
CA ARG A 311 2.74 30.76 9.19
C ARG A 311 2.89 31.20 7.74
N ARG A 312 3.32 30.29 6.85
CA ARG A 312 3.39 30.51 5.40
C ARG A 312 2.01 30.75 4.82
N SER A 313 1.07 29.85 5.07
CA SER A 313 -0.28 29.92 4.50
C SER A 313 -1.01 31.18 4.97
N ARG A 314 -0.84 31.57 6.24
CA ARG A 314 -1.37 32.84 6.78
C ARG A 314 -0.73 34.08 6.14
N ALA A 315 0.55 34.04 5.79
CA ALA A 315 1.18 35.16 5.06
C ALA A 315 0.63 35.27 3.63
N ILE A 316 0.37 34.13 2.98
CA ILE A 316 -0.25 34.11 1.65
C ILE A 316 -1.69 34.66 1.71
N ALA A 317 -2.44 34.38 2.79
CA ALA A 317 -3.77 34.94 2.99
C ALA A 317 -3.78 36.48 3.01
N ASP A 318 -2.67 37.13 3.42
CA ASP A 318 -2.54 38.60 3.45
C ASP A 318 -2.53 39.23 2.02
N ILE A 319 -2.28 38.43 0.97
CA ILE A 319 -2.30 38.86 -0.46
C ILE A 319 -3.39 38.16 -1.28
N ALA A 320 -4.29 37.42 -0.64
CA ALA A 320 -5.39 36.75 -1.31
C ALA A 320 -6.34 37.74 -1.99
N GLY A 321 -6.94 37.33 -3.11
CA GLY A 321 -7.82 38.13 -3.96
C GLY A 321 -7.10 38.98 -5.02
N GLY A 322 -5.78 39.15 -4.95
CA GLY A 322 -5.01 40.01 -5.85
C GLY A 322 -4.40 39.33 -7.07
N GLY A 323 -4.45 37.99 -7.16
CA GLY A 323 -3.74 37.23 -8.19
C GLY A 323 -4.52 36.04 -8.73
N ALA A 324 -3.99 35.42 -9.77
CA ALA A 324 -4.52 34.17 -10.31
C ALA A 324 -3.39 33.27 -10.81
N MET A 325 -3.72 32.00 -11.02
CA MET A 325 -2.85 31.02 -11.66
C MET A 325 -3.61 30.24 -12.72
N ALA A 326 -2.92 29.80 -13.77
CA ALA A 326 -3.50 28.98 -14.82
C ALA A 326 -2.56 27.88 -15.27
N SER A 327 -3.10 26.69 -15.52
CA SER A 327 -2.40 25.62 -16.23
C SER A 327 -2.59 25.80 -17.73
N VAL A 328 -1.49 25.71 -18.48
CA VAL A 328 -1.44 25.86 -19.94
C VAL A 328 -0.78 24.61 -20.52
N GLU A 329 -1.45 23.96 -21.47
CA GLU A 329 -0.94 22.74 -22.12
C GLU A 329 0.08 23.07 -23.23
N LEU A 330 1.15 23.76 -22.85
CA LEU A 330 2.27 24.09 -23.73
C LEU A 330 3.59 24.02 -22.95
N PRO A 331 4.73 23.77 -23.63
CA PRO A 331 6.05 23.99 -23.06
C PRO A 331 6.24 25.46 -22.65
N ALA A 332 6.99 25.75 -21.58
CA ALA A 332 7.16 27.12 -21.12
C ALA A 332 7.83 28.07 -22.14
N ALA A 333 8.75 27.55 -22.96
CA ALA A 333 9.33 28.32 -24.06
C ALA A 333 8.29 28.71 -25.11
N GLU A 334 7.28 27.87 -25.33
CA GLU A 334 6.17 28.14 -26.24
C GLU A 334 5.23 29.20 -25.66
N VAL A 335 4.90 29.10 -24.37
CA VAL A 335 4.10 30.11 -23.66
C VAL A 335 4.75 31.49 -23.79
N ARG A 336 6.06 31.59 -23.53
CA ARG A 336 6.83 32.84 -23.70
C ARG A 336 6.84 33.31 -25.15
N ARG A 337 7.04 32.41 -26.12
CA ARG A 337 7.12 32.80 -27.54
C ARG A 337 5.79 33.31 -28.08
N ARG A 338 4.67 32.66 -27.74
CA ARG A 338 3.35 33.01 -28.25
C ARG A 338 2.77 34.24 -27.58
N PHE A 339 2.96 34.35 -26.27
CA PHE A 339 2.29 35.37 -25.48
C PHE A 339 3.22 36.50 -25.05
N GLY A 340 4.52 36.42 -25.36
CA GLY A 340 5.53 37.43 -25.05
C GLY A 340 5.96 37.40 -23.58
N ASP A 341 6.81 38.37 -23.20
CA ASP A 341 6.97 38.77 -21.81
C ASP A 341 5.67 39.43 -21.39
N LEU A 342 4.83 38.67 -20.70
CA LEU A 342 3.57 39.17 -20.18
C LEU A 342 3.88 39.98 -18.94
N ASP A 343 3.82 41.30 -19.06
CA ASP A 343 3.89 42.20 -17.93
C ASP A 343 2.91 41.72 -16.83
N GLY A 344 3.46 41.37 -15.67
CA GLY A 344 2.69 40.88 -14.54
C GLY A 344 2.37 39.38 -14.52
N VAL A 345 2.96 38.54 -15.39
CA VAL A 345 2.83 37.07 -15.36
C VAL A 345 4.19 36.38 -15.37
N ALA A 346 4.38 35.43 -14.45
CA ALA A 346 5.56 34.57 -14.34
C ALA A 346 5.21 33.10 -14.64
N VAL A 347 6.23 32.31 -14.98
CA VAL A 347 6.13 30.85 -14.99
C VAL A 347 6.28 30.35 -13.57
N ALA A 348 5.23 29.72 -13.05
CA ALA A 348 5.15 29.24 -11.69
C ALA A 348 5.60 27.77 -11.52
N ALA A 349 5.28 26.91 -12.48
CA ALA A 349 5.68 25.50 -12.43
C ALA A 349 5.84 24.89 -13.83
N LEU A 350 6.75 23.92 -13.92
CA LEU A 350 6.99 23.08 -15.09
C LEU A 350 6.62 21.63 -14.73
N ASN A 351 5.37 21.25 -14.93
CA ASN A 351 4.83 19.95 -14.49
C ASN A 351 5.06 18.82 -15.50
N GLY A 352 5.56 19.17 -16.69
CA GLY A 352 5.88 18.23 -17.75
C GLY A 352 6.32 18.96 -19.02
N PRO A 353 6.71 18.20 -20.07
CA PRO A 353 7.22 18.78 -21.31
C PRO A 353 6.19 19.66 -22.04
N ALA A 354 4.89 19.45 -21.79
CA ALA A 354 3.79 20.22 -22.35
C ALA A 354 2.82 20.74 -21.29
N ALA A 355 3.26 20.91 -20.04
CA ALA A 355 2.40 21.35 -18.94
C ALA A 355 3.08 22.45 -18.13
N THR A 356 2.67 23.70 -18.37
CA THR A 356 3.23 24.90 -17.71
C THR A 356 2.15 25.56 -16.86
N VAL A 357 2.49 25.94 -15.63
CA VAL A 357 1.63 26.80 -14.81
C VAL A 357 2.16 28.22 -14.88
N VAL A 358 1.27 29.18 -15.12
CA VAL A 358 1.56 30.61 -15.06
C VAL A 358 0.87 31.24 -13.85
N SER A 359 1.47 32.29 -13.31
CA SER A 359 0.99 33.00 -12.12
C SER A 359 1.23 34.49 -12.24
N GLY A 360 0.27 35.30 -11.80
CA GLY A 360 0.38 36.75 -11.92
C GLY A 360 -0.88 37.52 -11.55
N GLU A 361 -0.95 38.76 -12.01
CA GLU A 361 -2.14 39.60 -11.87
C GLU A 361 -3.37 38.91 -12.49
N ALA A 362 -4.51 39.01 -11.82
CA ALA A 362 -5.69 38.22 -12.15
C ALA A 362 -6.24 38.50 -13.56
N GLY A 363 -6.27 39.76 -13.99
CA GLY A 363 -6.63 40.17 -15.35
C GLY A 363 -5.66 39.66 -16.40
N ALA A 364 -4.36 39.79 -16.17
CA ALA A 364 -3.32 39.33 -17.09
C ALA A 364 -3.36 37.80 -17.30
N VAL A 365 -3.53 37.03 -16.23
CA VAL A 365 -3.68 35.56 -16.32
C VAL A 365 -4.97 35.18 -17.03
N ARG A 366 -6.11 35.81 -16.72
CA ARG A 366 -7.37 35.57 -17.44
C ARG A 366 -7.26 35.93 -18.93
N GLY A 367 -6.57 37.02 -19.26
CA GLY A 367 -6.30 37.42 -20.63
C GLY A 367 -5.37 36.45 -21.38
N LEU A 368 -4.40 35.83 -20.69
CA LEU A 368 -3.62 34.72 -21.26
C LEU A 368 -4.52 33.52 -21.55
N VAL A 369 -5.36 33.09 -20.60
CA VAL A 369 -6.26 31.95 -20.78
C VAL A 369 -7.19 32.17 -21.97
N ALA A 370 -7.83 33.33 -22.08
CA ALA A 370 -8.71 33.66 -23.20
C ALA A 370 -7.99 33.64 -24.56
N ARG A 371 -6.73 34.09 -24.62
CA ARG A 371 -5.91 34.00 -25.84
C ARG A 371 -5.54 32.56 -26.19
N CYS A 372 -5.16 31.75 -25.20
CA CYS A 372 -4.93 30.32 -25.41
C CYS A 372 -6.17 29.65 -25.99
N GLU A 373 -7.35 29.88 -25.41
CA GLU A 373 -8.61 29.32 -25.90
C GLU A 373 -8.93 29.76 -27.32
N ALA A 374 -8.71 31.05 -27.66
CA ALA A 374 -8.89 31.56 -29.01
C ALA A 374 -7.95 30.91 -30.04
N GLU A 375 -6.75 30.48 -29.63
CA GLU A 375 -5.77 29.77 -30.45
C GLU A 375 -5.92 28.24 -30.42
N GLY A 376 -6.96 27.72 -29.76
CA GLY A 376 -7.20 26.27 -29.63
C GLY A 376 -6.24 25.56 -28.67
N VAL A 377 -5.55 26.31 -27.81
CA VAL A 377 -4.68 25.79 -26.74
C VAL A 377 -5.50 25.59 -25.47
N ARG A 378 -5.45 24.41 -24.87
CA ARG A 378 -6.12 24.17 -23.59
C ARG A 378 -5.41 24.94 -22.47
N ALA A 379 -6.15 25.83 -21.83
CA ALA A 379 -5.73 26.54 -20.62
C ALA A 379 -6.87 26.54 -19.60
N ARG A 380 -6.55 26.45 -18.31
CA ARG A 380 -7.56 26.42 -17.23
C ARG A 380 -7.05 27.17 -16.02
N LEU A 381 -7.90 28.03 -15.44
CA LEU A 381 -7.63 28.65 -14.14
C LEU A 381 -7.52 27.59 -13.05
N VAL A 382 -6.51 27.74 -12.21
CA VAL A 382 -6.35 26.98 -10.97
C VAL A 382 -7.24 27.65 -9.91
N PRO A 383 -7.99 26.89 -9.09
CA PRO A 383 -8.86 27.44 -8.05
C PRO A 383 -8.04 27.98 -6.86
N VAL A 384 -7.34 29.09 -7.10
CA VAL A 384 -6.59 29.89 -6.14
C VAL A 384 -6.81 31.37 -6.47
N ASP A 385 -6.82 32.20 -5.44
CA ASP A 385 -7.08 33.65 -5.53
C ASP A 385 -5.81 34.49 -5.27
N TYR A 386 -4.64 33.87 -5.29
CA TYR A 386 -3.34 34.51 -5.15
C TYR A 386 -2.37 34.01 -6.22
N ALA A 387 -1.23 34.71 -6.37
CA ALA A 387 -0.25 34.46 -7.41
C ALA A 387 1.11 34.00 -6.85
N SER A 388 1.19 32.75 -6.36
CA SER A 388 2.48 32.17 -5.92
C SER A 388 3.45 31.92 -7.06
N HIS A 389 4.76 31.91 -6.75
CA HIS A 389 5.85 31.71 -7.71
C HIS A 389 5.91 32.82 -8.75
N SER A 390 5.62 34.05 -8.32
CA SER A 390 5.62 35.26 -9.14
C SER A 390 6.08 36.47 -8.32
N PRO A 391 6.42 37.60 -8.95
CA PRO A 391 6.71 38.84 -8.22
C PRO A 391 5.63 39.27 -7.22
N ALA A 392 4.39 38.81 -7.36
CA ALA A 392 3.29 39.14 -6.46
C ALA A 392 3.53 38.69 -5.01
N VAL A 393 4.44 37.75 -4.75
CA VAL A 393 4.78 37.32 -3.37
C VAL A 393 5.92 38.13 -2.75
N GLU A 394 6.59 39.01 -3.50
CA GLU A 394 7.73 39.80 -3.00
C GLU A 394 7.38 40.69 -1.79
N PRO A 395 6.18 41.31 -1.70
CA PRO A 395 5.77 42.04 -0.48
C PRO A 395 5.74 41.19 0.79
N LEU A 396 5.66 39.85 0.66
CA LEU A 396 5.66 38.93 1.80
C LEU A 396 7.05 38.58 2.29
N ARG A 397 8.13 38.97 1.60
CA ARG A 397 9.50 38.52 1.89
C ARG A 397 9.89 38.73 3.34
N ASP A 398 9.88 39.97 3.81
CA ASP A 398 10.35 40.31 5.15
C ASP A 398 9.42 39.71 6.22
N THR A 399 8.11 39.70 5.94
CA THR A 399 7.11 39.07 6.80
C THR A 399 7.35 37.57 6.95
N LEU A 400 7.63 36.86 5.86
CA LEU A 400 7.91 35.42 5.89
C LEU A 400 9.23 35.11 6.59
N LEU A 401 10.30 35.85 6.28
CA LEU A 401 11.59 35.67 6.95
C LEU A 401 11.47 35.86 8.46
N ALA A 402 10.72 36.88 8.90
CA ALA A 402 10.46 37.13 10.32
C ALA A 402 9.60 36.02 10.94
N ARG A 403 8.48 35.64 10.30
CA ARG A 403 7.57 34.59 10.81
C ARG A 403 8.22 33.22 10.88
N LEU A 404 9.14 32.92 9.97
CA LEU A 404 9.87 31.65 9.91
C LEU A 404 11.18 31.68 10.70
N SER A 405 11.50 32.80 11.36
CA SER A 405 12.65 32.85 12.27
C SER A 405 12.49 31.81 13.38
N GLY A 406 13.52 30.98 13.56
CA GLY A 406 13.57 29.95 14.60
C GLY A 406 13.25 28.53 14.17
N ILE A 407 12.87 28.27 12.91
CA ILE A 407 12.84 26.89 12.38
C ILE A 407 14.25 26.28 12.41
N ARG A 408 14.35 24.99 12.72
CA ARG A 408 15.62 24.29 12.93
C ARG A 408 15.73 23.08 11.99
N PRO A 409 16.04 23.32 10.71
CA PRO A 409 16.27 22.22 9.79
C PRO A 409 17.50 21.40 10.20
N SER A 410 17.47 20.11 9.88
CA SER A 410 18.58 19.18 10.00
C SER A 410 18.81 18.46 8.68
N SER A 411 19.92 17.73 8.51
CA SER A 411 20.21 17.04 7.25
C SER A 411 19.19 15.96 6.87
N GLY A 412 18.39 15.46 7.81
CA GLY A 412 17.44 14.37 7.58
C GLY A 412 18.10 13.01 7.32
N GLY A 413 17.27 11.96 7.24
CA GLY A 413 17.71 10.57 6.99
C GLY A 413 17.38 10.05 5.59
N THR A 414 16.61 10.81 4.80
CA THR A 414 16.17 10.43 3.46
C THR A 414 16.58 11.51 2.46
N PRO A 415 17.16 11.16 1.29
CA PRO A 415 17.49 12.12 0.25
C PRO A 415 16.32 13.02 -0.13
N PHE A 416 16.55 14.34 -0.08
CA PHE A 416 15.58 15.37 -0.42
C PHE A 416 15.95 16.01 -1.75
N TYR A 417 15.08 15.86 -2.75
CA TYR A 417 15.24 16.50 -4.05
C TYR A 417 14.38 17.76 -4.11
N SER A 418 15.05 18.91 -4.10
CA SER A 418 14.42 20.23 -4.18
C SER A 418 13.97 20.50 -5.61
N THR A 419 12.71 20.92 -5.75
CA THR A 419 12.15 21.45 -6.99
C THR A 419 12.51 22.91 -7.24
N VAL A 420 13.07 23.60 -6.22
CA VAL A 420 13.52 25.00 -6.32
C VAL A 420 14.87 25.08 -7.06
N VAL A 421 15.83 24.23 -6.67
CA VAL A 421 17.18 24.18 -7.27
C VAL A 421 17.34 23.07 -8.31
N ALA A 422 16.31 22.25 -8.51
CA ALA A 422 16.30 21.10 -9.42
C ALA A 422 17.43 20.09 -9.14
N GLY A 423 17.56 19.68 -7.86
CA GLY A 423 18.63 18.77 -7.44
C GLY A 423 18.49 18.31 -6.00
N GLU A 424 19.35 17.37 -5.62
CA GLU A 424 19.49 16.94 -4.23
C GLU A 424 20.07 18.07 -3.37
N LEU A 425 19.52 18.24 -2.17
CA LEU A 425 19.93 19.31 -1.25
C LEU A 425 20.09 18.74 0.16
N ASP A 426 21.12 19.18 0.88
CA ASP A 426 21.25 18.91 2.32
C ASP A 426 20.12 19.63 3.07
N GLY A 427 19.34 18.84 3.81
CA GLY A 427 18.20 19.32 4.58
C GLY A 427 18.55 20.46 5.55
N ALA A 428 19.77 20.50 6.07
CA ALA A 428 20.21 21.56 7.00
C ALA A 428 20.20 22.97 6.37
N THR A 429 20.12 23.06 5.05
CA THR A 429 20.06 24.33 4.31
C THR A 429 18.63 24.81 4.03
N LEU A 430 17.58 24.08 4.45
CA LEU A 430 16.17 24.45 4.32
C LEU A 430 15.73 25.52 5.35
N ASP A 431 16.42 26.65 5.36
CA ASP A 431 16.15 27.78 6.25
C ASP A 431 15.00 28.68 5.78
N ALA A 432 14.72 29.76 6.51
CA ALA A 432 13.64 30.69 6.16
C ALA A 432 13.81 31.32 4.76
N ALA A 433 15.05 31.52 4.30
CA ALA A 433 15.34 32.07 2.98
C ALA A 433 15.05 31.03 1.89
N TYR A 434 15.35 29.76 2.13
CA TYR A 434 14.92 28.66 1.27
C TYR A 434 13.40 28.65 1.13
N TRP A 435 12.65 28.70 2.23
CA TRP A 435 11.18 28.61 2.17
C TRP A 435 10.51 29.83 1.53
N TYR A 436 11.12 31.01 1.64
CA TYR A 436 10.74 32.16 0.80
C TYR A 436 11.06 31.88 -0.67
N GLY A 437 12.24 31.38 -0.99
CA GLY A 437 12.64 30.98 -2.34
C GLY A 437 11.77 29.87 -2.95
N ASN A 438 11.21 28.98 -2.13
CA ASN A 438 10.22 27.99 -2.57
C ASN A 438 8.88 28.64 -2.93
N LEU A 439 8.50 29.74 -2.27
CA LEU A 439 7.26 30.47 -2.56
C LEU A 439 7.40 31.41 -3.77
N ARG A 440 8.58 31.97 -3.99
CA ARG A 440 8.89 32.93 -5.07
C ARG A 440 9.31 32.24 -6.36
#